data_AF-A0A6C0DSG5-F1
#
_entry.id   AF-A0A6C0DSG5-F1
#
_cell.length_a   1.000
_cell.length_b   1.000
_cell.length_c   1.000
_cell.angle_alpha   90.00
_cell.angle_beta   90.00
_cell.angle_gamma   90.00
#
_symmetry.space_group_name_H-M   'P 1'
#
loop_
_entity.id
_entity.type
_entity.pdbx_description
1 polymer ?
#
loop_
_entity_poly.entity_id
_entity_poly.type
_entity_poly.pdbx_seq_one_letter_code
_entity_poly.pdbx_strand_id
1 'polypeptide(L)'
;MNKISENTYQILLSDTKGHEPFFYSIFNLLNDRLPGSYIVSVNKEPLAINFFSKSVKPLSYYCKKRLVDYYMAINIIRDLYNQHIFVSKYGYGFYYIDLDDIIVIDNSIFLYINSQVVKEFRNGQLMFFSPFNRTAQHAFYAPEILVLQSIPAKLSHKCFYYSLGALAIYCLFGAKLVNSDASLLLKPISQTKLYWLILKLVDPDCERRSALII
;
A
#
# COMPACT_ATOMS: atom_id res chain seq x y z
N MET A 1 -25.11 -18.70 4.65
CA MET A 1 -24.83 -17.59 3.71
C MET A 1 -24.84 -16.29 4.50
N ASN A 2 -23.68 -15.65 4.67
CA ASN A 2 -23.64 -14.32 5.29
C ASN A 2 -24.40 -13.33 4.41
N LYS A 3 -25.30 -12.52 4.99
CA LYS A 3 -25.96 -11.43 4.27
C LYS A 3 -24.89 -10.57 3.59
N ILE A 4 -24.93 -10.51 2.26
CA ILE A 4 -24.23 -9.50 1.48
C ILE A 4 -24.79 -8.15 1.95
N SER A 5 -23.92 -7.19 2.29
CA SER A 5 -24.35 -5.86 2.70
C SER A 5 -25.23 -5.23 1.61
N GLU A 6 -26.25 -4.46 2.00
CA GLU A 6 -27.11 -3.74 1.05
C GLU A 6 -26.47 -2.43 0.55
N ASN A 7 -25.40 -1.95 1.19
CA ASN A 7 -24.72 -0.73 0.78
C ASN A 7 -23.73 -1.01 -0.37
N THR A 8 -23.94 -0.32 -1.50
CA THR A 8 -23.06 -0.35 -2.67
C THR A 8 -22.07 0.80 -2.62
N TYR A 9 -20.80 0.50 -2.88
CA TYR A 9 -19.71 1.47 -3.00
C TYR A 9 -19.05 1.32 -4.37
N GLN A 10 -18.39 2.40 -4.82
CA GLN A 10 -17.69 2.45 -6.10
C GLN A 10 -16.29 3.07 -5.95
N ILE A 11 -15.31 2.50 -6.64
CA ILE A 11 -13.99 3.10 -6.88
C ILE A 11 -13.97 3.54 -8.34
N LEU A 12 -13.87 4.85 -8.58
CA LEU A 12 -13.74 5.41 -9.93
C LEU A 12 -12.32 5.17 -10.44
N LEU A 13 -12.20 4.68 -11.67
CA LEU A 13 -10.92 4.44 -12.32
C LEU A 13 -10.62 5.66 -13.22
N SER A 14 -9.83 6.58 -12.70
CA SER A 14 -9.33 7.71 -13.48
C SER A 14 -8.04 7.31 -14.20
N ASP A 15 -7.92 7.68 -15.48
CA ASP A 15 -6.71 7.46 -16.28
C ASP A 15 -6.30 5.97 -16.37
N THR A 16 -7.16 5.17 -17.00
CA THR A 16 -6.98 3.71 -17.12
C THR A 16 -5.76 3.32 -17.94
N LYS A 17 -5.42 4.16 -18.92
CA LYS A 17 -4.41 3.87 -19.93
C LYS A 17 -3.02 3.78 -19.32
N GLY A 18 -2.42 2.59 -19.32
CA GLY A 18 -1.12 2.33 -18.72
C GLY A 18 -1.15 2.08 -17.21
N HIS A 19 -2.33 2.09 -16.59
CA HIS A 19 -2.56 1.80 -15.18
C HIS A 19 -3.48 0.59 -14.97
N GLU A 20 -3.79 -0.17 -16.02
CA GLU A 20 -4.67 -1.33 -15.98
C GLU A 20 -4.22 -2.37 -14.95
N PRO A 21 -2.93 -2.74 -14.82
CA PRO A 21 -2.49 -3.69 -13.81
C PRO A 21 -2.78 -3.22 -12.38
N PHE A 22 -2.72 -1.91 -12.13
CA PHE A 22 -3.07 -1.34 -10.83
C PHE A 22 -4.56 -1.53 -10.53
N PHE A 23 -5.44 -1.21 -11.47
CA PHE A 23 -6.89 -1.40 -11.28
C PHE A 23 -7.27 -2.88 -11.12
N TYR A 24 -6.63 -3.77 -11.88
CA TYR A 24 -6.81 -5.21 -11.68
C TYR A 24 -6.29 -5.70 -10.32
N SER A 25 -5.27 -5.05 -9.74
CA SER A 25 -4.81 -5.38 -8.38
C SER A 25 -5.89 -5.08 -7.33
N ILE A 26 -6.58 -3.94 -7.47
CA ILE A 26 -7.71 -3.56 -6.62
C ILE A 26 -8.86 -4.54 -6.79
N PHE A 27 -9.24 -4.80 -8.05
CA PHE A 27 -10.34 -5.71 -8.36
C PHE A 27 -10.09 -7.13 -7.83
N ASN A 28 -8.88 -7.66 -7.99
CA ASN A 28 -8.56 -9.01 -7.52
C ASN A 28 -8.60 -9.13 -6.00
N LEU A 29 -8.09 -8.14 -5.27
CA LEU A 29 -8.17 -8.15 -3.81
C LEU A 29 -9.63 -8.03 -3.33
N LEU A 30 -10.44 -7.20 -3.99
CA LEU A 30 -11.87 -7.09 -3.72
C LEU A 30 -12.61 -8.38 -4.03
N ASN A 31 -12.39 -9.00 -5.19
CA ASN A 31 -13.12 -10.20 -5.59
C ASN A 31 -12.76 -11.42 -4.72
N ASP A 32 -11.51 -11.53 -4.26
CA ASP A 32 -11.08 -12.57 -3.32
C ASP A 32 -11.75 -12.44 -1.94
N ARG A 33 -11.92 -11.20 -1.45
CA ARG A 33 -12.34 -10.91 -0.07
C ARG A 33 -13.82 -10.54 0.06
N LEU A 34 -14.41 -10.01 -1.01
CA LEU A 34 -15.80 -9.58 -1.17
C LEU A 34 -16.36 -10.12 -2.50
N PRO A 35 -16.74 -11.42 -2.53
CA PRO A 35 -17.36 -12.02 -3.70
C PRO A 35 -18.59 -11.23 -4.14
N GLY A 36 -18.73 -11.01 -5.45
CA GLY A 36 -19.78 -10.17 -6.02
C GLY A 36 -19.33 -8.74 -6.36
N SER A 37 -18.05 -8.42 -6.18
CA SER A 37 -17.44 -7.23 -6.76
C SER A 37 -17.41 -7.34 -8.29
N TYR A 38 -17.67 -6.24 -9.01
CA TYR A 38 -17.70 -6.24 -10.48
C TYR A 38 -17.18 -4.94 -11.09
N ILE A 39 -16.66 -5.04 -12.31
CA ILE A 39 -16.19 -3.88 -13.09
C ILE A 39 -17.36 -3.33 -13.90
N VAL A 40 -17.56 -2.02 -13.83
CA VAL A 40 -18.46 -1.26 -14.71
C VAL A 40 -17.62 -0.71 -15.85
N SER A 41 -18.06 -0.93 -17.09
CA SER A 41 -17.36 -0.45 -18.28
C SER A 41 -18.28 0.39 -19.18
N VAL A 42 -17.70 1.38 -19.85
CA VAL A 42 -18.37 2.19 -20.89
C VAL A 42 -17.54 2.07 -22.17
N ASN A 43 -18.17 1.72 -23.29
CA ASN A 43 -17.48 1.49 -24.56
C ASN A 43 -16.31 0.48 -24.48
N LYS A 44 -16.46 -0.57 -23.64
CA LYS A 44 -15.44 -1.58 -23.32
C LYS A 44 -14.26 -1.09 -22.47
N GLU A 45 -14.23 0.18 -22.08
CA GLU A 45 -13.23 0.73 -21.16
C GLU A 45 -13.71 0.63 -19.72
N PRO A 46 -12.90 0.13 -18.77
CA PRO A 46 -13.30 0.03 -17.36
C PRO A 46 -13.43 1.43 -16.75
N LEU A 47 -14.58 1.74 -16.16
CA LEU A 47 -14.89 3.04 -15.57
C LEU A 47 -14.83 3.01 -14.04
N ALA A 48 -15.34 1.94 -13.44
CA ALA A 48 -15.45 1.83 -11.99
C ALA A 48 -15.37 0.37 -11.54
N ILE A 49 -14.98 0.17 -10.27
CA ILE A 49 -15.16 -1.11 -9.57
C ILE A 49 -16.25 -0.91 -8.52
N ASN A 50 -17.32 -1.69 -8.64
CA ASN A 50 -18.42 -1.71 -7.67
C ASN A 50 -18.28 -2.90 -6.73
N PHE A 51 -18.60 -2.67 -5.46
CA PHE A 51 -18.59 -3.70 -4.43
C PHE A 51 -19.59 -3.40 -3.32
N PHE A 52 -19.96 -4.43 -2.56
CA PHE A 52 -20.87 -4.34 -1.42
C PHE A 52 -20.08 -4.43 -0.12
N SER A 53 -20.31 -3.50 0.80
CA SER A 53 -19.66 -3.53 2.12
C SER A 53 -20.52 -2.87 3.18
N LYS A 54 -20.26 -3.12 4.46
CA LYS A 54 -20.97 -2.42 5.55
C LYS A 54 -20.39 -1.03 5.79
N SER A 55 -19.11 -0.85 5.52
CA SER A 55 -18.39 0.39 5.77
C SER A 55 -17.15 0.55 4.88
N VAL A 56 -16.92 1.79 4.45
CA VAL A 56 -15.68 2.23 3.82
C VAL A 56 -15.21 3.50 4.54
N LYS A 57 -13.98 3.49 5.06
CA LYS A 57 -13.39 4.63 5.77
C LYS A 57 -11.90 4.76 5.40
N PRO A 58 -11.33 5.97 5.36
CA PRO A 58 -9.88 6.12 5.14
C PRO A 58 -9.08 5.52 6.30
N LEU A 59 -7.89 4.97 6.04
CA LEU A 59 -7.02 4.42 7.09
C LEU A 59 -6.63 5.47 8.13
N SER A 60 -6.55 6.74 7.72
CA SER A 60 -6.30 7.88 8.63
C SER A 60 -7.35 8.00 9.74
N TYR A 61 -8.60 7.56 9.52
CA TYR A 61 -9.63 7.49 10.57
C TYR A 61 -9.21 6.57 11.72
N TYR A 62 -8.73 5.36 11.40
CA TYR A 62 -8.34 4.34 12.39
C TYR A 62 -7.08 4.77 13.15
N CYS A 63 -6.12 5.37 12.45
CA CYS A 63 -4.90 5.89 13.07
C CYS A 63 -5.20 7.02 14.06
N LYS A 64 -6.02 8.01 13.66
CA LYS A 64 -6.42 9.14 14.52
C LYS A 64 -7.18 8.69 15.77
N LYS A 65 -7.98 7.63 15.65
CA LYS A 65 -8.76 7.05 16.75
C LYS A 65 -8.01 5.99 17.56
N ARG A 66 -6.75 5.69 17.22
CA ARG A 66 -5.93 4.63 17.86
C ARG A 66 -6.62 3.26 17.84
N LEU A 67 -7.25 2.94 16.71
CA LEU A 67 -8.01 1.69 16.49
C LEU A 67 -7.21 0.62 15.75
N VAL A 68 -5.98 0.91 15.33
CA VAL A 68 -5.14 -0.10 14.67
C VAL A 68 -4.48 -0.95 15.75
N ASP A 69 -4.91 -2.20 15.82
CA ASP A 69 -4.28 -3.21 16.66
C ASP A 69 -3.22 -4.02 15.89
N TYR A 70 -2.63 -4.99 16.58
CA TYR A 70 -1.64 -5.91 16.04
C TYR A 70 -2.12 -6.65 14.78
N TYR A 71 -3.36 -7.16 14.79
CA TYR A 71 -3.90 -7.95 13.68
C TYR A 71 -4.27 -7.06 12.49
N MET A 72 -4.76 -5.86 12.75
CA MET A 72 -5.03 -4.85 11.74
C MET A 72 -3.73 -4.43 11.04
N ALA A 73 -2.64 -4.22 11.78
CA ALA A 73 -1.33 -3.92 11.20
C ALA A 73 -0.81 -5.05 10.28
N ILE A 74 -1.01 -6.31 10.66
CA ILE A 74 -0.69 -7.46 9.79
C ILE A 74 -1.53 -7.43 8.51
N ASN A 75 -2.84 -7.20 8.63
CA ASN A 75 -3.73 -7.14 7.46
C ASN A 75 -3.36 -5.96 6.53
N ILE A 76 -3.00 -4.80 7.08
CA ILE A 76 -2.49 -3.66 6.30
C ILE A 76 -1.25 -4.08 5.50
N ILE A 77 -0.24 -4.67 6.16
CA ILE A 77 0.98 -5.11 5.49
C ILE A 77 0.66 -6.12 4.39
N ARG A 78 -0.14 -7.14 4.70
CA ARG A 78 -0.50 -8.22 3.79
C ARG A 78 -1.22 -7.71 2.55
N ASP A 79 -2.29 -6.93 2.72
CA ASP A 79 -3.16 -6.54 1.62
C ASP A 79 -2.46 -5.56 0.67
N LEU A 80 -1.66 -4.62 1.20
CA LEU A 80 -0.87 -3.69 0.40
C LEU A 80 0.31 -4.39 -0.30
N TYR A 81 0.96 -5.34 0.37
CA TYR A 81 1.99 -6.17 -0.26
C TYR A 81 1.42 -7.05 -1.38
N ASN A 82 0.24 -7.63 -1.20
CA ASN A 82 -0.42 -8.43 -2.23
C ASN A 82 -0.76 -7.59 -3.47
N GLN A 83 -1.23 -6.36 -3.29
CA GLN A 83 -1.39 -5.41 -4.40
C GLN A 83 -0.06 -5.13 -5.11
N HIS A 84 1.02 -4.90 -4.35
CA HIS A 84 2.36 -4.68 -4.92
C HIS A 84 2.84 -5.87 -5.75
N ILE A 85 2.76 -7.08 -5.19
CA ILE A 85 3.16 -8.31 -5.88
C ILE A 85 2.31 -8.53 -7.12
N PHE A 86 1.01 -8.21 -7.07
CA PHE A 86 0.16 -8.28 -8.25
C PHE A 86 0.69 -7.37 -9.37
N VAL A 87 0.89 -6.07 -9.10
CA VAL A 87 1.36 -5.13 -10.13
C VAL A 87 2.77 -5.46 -10.63
N SER A 88 3.63 -6.02 -9.78
CA SER A 88 4.99 -6.45 -10.16
C SER A 88 5.03 -7.59 -11.16
N LYS A 89 4.02 -8.46 -11.19
CA LYS A 89 3.87 -9.48 -12.25
C LYS A 89 3.69 -8.87 -13.64
N TYR A 90 3.24 -7.62 -13.71
CA TYR A 90 3.00 -6.90 -14.96
C TYR A 90 4.07 -5.85 -15.26
N GLY A 91 5.22 -5.88 -14.56
CA GLY A 91 6.31 -4.94 -14.81
C GLY A 91 6.08 -3.56 -14.21
N TYR A 92 5.33 -3.47 -13.10
CA TYR A 92 5.10 -2.22 -12.37
C TYR A 92 5.36 -2.37 -10.86
N GLY A 93 5.56 -1.26 -10.16
CA GLY A 93 5.68 -1.27 -8.71
C GLY A 93 5.43 0.09 -8.07
N PHE A 94 4.98 0.05 -6.82
CA PHE A 94 4.83 1.25 -5.99
C PHE A 94 6.19 1.77 -5.51
N TYR A 95 6.37 3.09 -5.42
CA TYR A 95 7.60 3.68 -4.86
C TYR A 95 7.43 4.37 -3.50
N TYR A 96 6.19 4.60 -3.07
CA TYR A 96 5.87 5.13 -1.76
C TYR A 96 4.43 4.75 -1.38
N ILE A 97 4.04 5.08 -0.15
CA ILE A 97 2.68 4.91 0.35
C ILE A 97 2.26 6.22 1.01
N ASP A 98 1.06 6.72 0.71
CA ASP A 98 0.38 7.76 1.48
C ASP A 98 -0.77 7.17 2.31
N LEU A 99 -0.89 7.64 3.56
CA LEU A 99 -1.99 7.24 4.45
C LEU A 99 -3.38 7.60 3.90
N ASP A 100 -3.49 8.74 3.21
CA ASP A 100 -4.76 9.26 2.70
C ASP A 100 -5.23 8.52 1.43
N ASP A 101 -4.32 7.81 0.77
CA ASP A 101 -4.59 6.98 -0.39
C ASP A 101 -5.00 5.54 -0.04
N ILE A 102 -5.20 5.24 1.27
CA ILE A 102 -5.62 3.92 1.73
C ILE A 102 -7.04 3.97 2.27
N ILE A 103 -7.91 3.14 1.68
CA ILE A 103 -9.25 2.89 2.21
C ILE A 103 -9.30 1.56 2.96
N VAL A 104 -10.14 1.52 3.99
CA VAL A 104 -10.42 0.35 4.83
C VAL A 104 -11.87 -0.03 4.62
N ILE A 105 -12.08 -1.26 4.15
CA ILE A 105 -13.40 -1.84 3.93
C ILE A 105 -13.67 -2.86 5.03
N ASP A 106 -14.81 -2.71 5.69
CA ASP A 106 -15.29 -3.62 6.75
C ASP A 106 -14.23 -3.97 7.81
N ASN A 107 -13.43 -2.96 8.19
CA ASN A 107 -12.34 -3.03 9.17
C ASN A 107 -11.27 -4.11 8.88
N SER A 108 -11.23 -4.72 7.69
CA SER A 108 -10.46 -5.95 7.46
C SER A 108 -9.80 -6.06 6.09
N ILE A 109 -10.13 -5.17 5.16
CA ILE A 109 -9.57 -5.12 3.81
C ILE A 109 -8.96 -3.73 3.60
N PHE A 110 -7.70 -3.69 3.17
CA PHE A 110 -6.95 -2.45 3.00
C PHE A 110 -6.55 -2.27 1.53
N LEU A 111 -7.01 -1.20 0.90
CA LEU A 111 -6.78 -0.92 -0.51
C LEU A 111 -6.03 0.38 -0.71
N TYR A 112 -4.96 0.33 -1.50
CA TYR A 112 -4.29 1.52 -2.00
C TYR A 112 -4.97 1.94 -3.30
N ILE A 113 -5.41 3.20 -3.41
CA ILE A 113 -6.26 3.64 -4.53
C ILE A 113 -5.59 4.67 -5.46
N ASN A 114 -4.38 5.14 -5.15
CA ASN A 114 -3.68 6.11 -5.98
C ASN A 114 -2.74 5.46 -7.01
N SER A 115 -3.12 5.52 -8.29
CA SER A 115 -2.35 4.95 -9.41
C SER A 115 -1.07 5.72 -9.73
N GLN A 116 -0.96 6.99 -9.33
CA GLN A 116 0.19 7.86 -9.66
C GLN A 116 1.49 7.45 -8.95
N VAL A 117 1.38 6.57 -7.96
CA VAL A 117 2.52 6.05 -7.20
C VAL A 117 3.13 4.79 -7.84
N VAL A 118 2.56 4.32 -8.95
CA VAL A 118 3.04 3.19 -9.72
C VAL A 118 4.07 3.66 -10.74
N LYS A 119 5.21 2.95 -10.81
CA LYS A 119 6.27 3.16 -11.80
C LYS A 119 6.58 1.87 -12.51
N GLU A 120 7.13 1.99 -13.71
CA GLU A 120 7.64 0.85 -14.45
C GLU A 120 8.75 0.15 -13.67
N PHE A 121 8.69 -1.17 -13.64
CA PHE A 121 9.58 -2.07 -12.92
C PHE A 121 10.30 -2.99 -13.91
N ARG A 122 11.63 -2.89 -13.96
CA ARG A 122 12.50 -3.72 -14.81
C ARG A 122 13.69 -4.21 -13.99
N ASN A 123 13.97 -5.52 -14.04
CA ASN A 123 15.14 -6.13 -13.39
C ASN A 123 15.29 -5.77 -11.91
N GLY A 124 14.19 -5.77 -11.14
CA GLY A 124 14.24 -5.43 -9.71
C GLY A 124 14.25 -3.92 -9.41
N GLN A 125 14.24 -3.06 -10.43
CA GLN A 125 14.35 -1.60 -10.29
C GLN A 125 13.13 -0.87 -10.84
N LEU A 126 12.70 0.15 -10.11
CA LEU A 126 11.72 1.14 -10.54
C LEU A 126 12.39 2.22 -11.38
N MET A 127 11.73 2.60 -12.47
CA MET A 127 12.21 3.53 -13.47
C MET A 127 11.54 4.90 -13.30
N PHE A 128 12.35 5.95 -13.16
CA PHE A 128 11.88 7.33 -13.01
C PHE A 128 12.36 8.15 -14.19
N PHE A 129 11.45 8.52 -15.09
CA PHE A 129 11.75 9.35 -16.27
C PHE A 129 11.20 10.77 -16.19
N SER A 130 10.34 11.05 -15.21
CA SER A 130 9.71 12.35 -14.99
C SER A 130 9.75 12.73 -13.50
N PRO A 131 9.72 14.03 -13.18
CA PRO A 131 9.62 14.49 -11.80
C PRO A 131 8.36 13.93 -11.13
N PHE A 132 8.42 13.76 -9.81
CA PHE A 132 7.30 13.27 -9.01
C PHE A 132 7.24 14.05 -7.70
N ASN A 133 6.03 14.11 -7.12
CA ASN A 133 5.81 14.85 -5.90
C ASN A 133 6.38 14.10 -4.68
N ARG A 134 7.10 14.81 -3.81
CA ARG A 134 7.64 14.33 -2.53
C ARG A 134 7.12 15.11 -1.32
N THR A 135 6.13 15.99 -1.52
CA THR A 135 5.62 16.92 -0.49
C THR A 135 4.35 16.43 0.18
N ALA A 136 3.87 15.23 -0.18
CA ALA A 136 2.65 14.68 0.40
C ALA A 136 2.81 14.49 1.92
N GLN A 137 1.93 15.13 2.69
CA GLN A 137 2.08 15.31 4.13
C GLN A 137 2.06 13.98 4.90
N HIS A 138 1.25 13.01 4.44
CA HIS A 138 1.08 11.72 5.07
C HIS A 138 1.75 10.58 4.30
N ALA A 139 2.68 10.93 3.40
CA ALA A 139 3.50 9.97 2.69
C ALA A 139 4.64 9.40 3.54
N PHE A 140 4.94 8.14 3.25
CA PHE A 140 6.04 7.35 3.77
C PHE A 140 6.95 7.04 2.58
N TYR A 141 8.06 7.77 2.49
CA TYR A 141 9.09 7.57 1.46
C TYR A 141 10.28 6.82 2.05
N ALA A 142 10.89 5.96 1.24
CA ALA A 142 12.20 5.40 1.55
C ALA A 142 13.29 6.49 1.50
N PRO A 143 14.36 6.38 2.31
CA PRO A 143 15.45 7.37 2.31
C PRO A 143 16.05 7.60 0.93
N GLU A 144 16.23 6.54 0.14
CA GLU A 144 16.78 6.62 -1.21
C GLU A 144 15.90 7.39 -2.21
N ILE A 145 14.58 7.45 -1.98
CA ILE A 145 13.65 8.26 -2.79
C ILE A 145 13.81 9.75 -2.47
N LEU A 146 14.03 10.08 -1.20
CA LEU A 146 14.15 11.46 -0.74
C LEU A 146 15.43 12.13 -1.23
N VAL A 147 16.54 11.38 -1.28
CA VAL A 147 17.85 11.89 -1.72
C VAL A 147 18.03 11.90 -3.24
N LEU A 148 17.05 11.43 -4.03
CA LEU A 148 17.18 11.36 -5.48
C LEU A 148 17.22 12.77 -6.11
N GLN A 149 18.33 13.13 -6.78
CA GLN A 149 18.56 14.50 -7.27
C GLN A 149 18.32 14.69 -8.78
N SER A 150 18.30 13.61 -9.57
CA SER A 150 18.21 13.70 -11.02
C SER A 150 17.32 12.60 -11.60
N ILE A 151 16.86 12.85 -12.83
CA ILE A 151 16.17 11.90 -13.70
C ILE A 151 16.88 11.89 -15.07
N PRO A 152 16.92 10.76 -15.79
CA PRO A 152 16.32 9.48 -15.42
C PRO A 152 17.05 8.80 -14.26
N ALA A 153 16.30 8.07 -13.44
CA ALA A 153 16.83 7.36 -12.29
C ALA A 153 16.27 5.96 -12.17
N LYS A 154 17.04 5.09 -11.50
CA LYS A 154 16.66 3.72 -11.17
C LYS A 154 16.80 3.51 -9.68
N LEU A 155 15.77 2.98 -9.04
CA LEU A 155 15.80 2.66 -7.61
C LEU A 155 15.30 1.25 -7.39
N SER A 156 15.80 0.57 -6.37
CA SER A 156 15.32 -0.76 -6.03
C SER A 156 13.83 -0.71 -5.67
N HIS A 157 13.04 -1.68 -6.14
CA HIS A 157 11.63 -1.83 -5.74
C HIS A 157 11.45 -2.01 -4.23
N LYS A 158 12.51 -2.41 -3.52
CA LYS A 158 12.57 -2.53 -2.06
C LYS A 158 12.36 -1.19 -1.31
N CYS A 159 12.31 -0.05 -2.01
CA CYS A 159 11.82 1.21 -1.44
C CYS A 159 10.35 1.11 -0.98
N PHE A 160 9.53 0.30 -1.65
CA PHE A 160 8.17 0.02 -1.22
C PHE A 160 8.13 -0.69 0.14
N TYR A 161 9.06 -1.62 0.40
CA TYR A 161 9.12 -2.36 1.67
C TYR A 161 9.37 -1.42 2.84
N TYR A 162 10.27 -0.45 2.69
CA TYR A 162 10.47 0.57 3.72
C TYR A 162 9.18 1.36 3.97
N SER A 163 8.52 1.81 2.90
CA SER A 163 7.26 2.56 2.98
C SER A 163 6.18 1.78 3.73
N LEU A 164 6.09 0.46 3.49
CA LEU A 164 5.16 -0.45 4.14
C LEU A 164 5.45 -0.63 5.64
N GLY A 165 6.73 -0.82 6.00
CA GLY A 165 7.14 -0.94 7.40
C GLY A 165 6.97 0.38 8.17
N ALA A 166 7.30 1.51 7.55
CA ALA A 166 7.12 2.84 8.13
C ALA A 166 5.64 3.17 8.36
N LEU A 167 4.76 2.81 7.42
CA LEU A 167 3.30 2.88 7.60
C LEU A 167 2.87 2.05 8.81
N ALA A 168 3.32 0.79 8.92
CA ALA A 168 2.92 -0.08 10.02
C ALA A 168 3.33 0.47 11.40
N ILE A 169 4.55 1.01 11.52
CA ILE A 169 5.02 1.71 12.73
C ILE A 169 4.10 2.88 13.07
N TYR A 170 3.80 3.71 12.07
CA TYR A 170 2.92 4.86 12.27
C TYR A 170 1.51 4.45 12.68
N CYS A 171 0.93 3.41 12.07
CA CYS A 171 -0.41 2.95 12.41
C CYS A 171 -0.47 2.40 13.86
N LEU A 172 0.54 1.64 14.29
CA LEU A 172 0.60 1.04 15.63
C LEU A 172 0.90 2.07 16.73
N PHE A 173 1.87 2.97 16.49
CA PHE A 173 2.43 3.82 17.55
C PHE A 173 2.16 5.31 17.34
N GLY A 174 1.69 5.72 16.15
CA GLY A 174 1.44 7.12 15.79
C GLY A 174 2.69 7.97 15.67
N ALA A 175 3.85 7.34 15.52
CA ALA A 175 5.14 8.00 15.34
C ALA A 175 5.64 7.75 13.91
N LYS A 176 6.08 8.80 13.20
CA LYS A 176 6.77 8.64 11.94
C LYS A 176 8.21 8.21 12.20
N LEU A 177 8.70 7.27 11.38
CA LEU A 177 10.10 6.87 11.40
C LEU A 177 10.96 7.98 10.77
N VAL A 178 11.56 8.83 11.60
CA VAL A 178 12.46 9.93 11.17
C VAL A 178 13.77 9.79 11.91
N ASN A 179 14.83 9.34 11.21
CA ASN A 179 16.20 9.17 11.74
C ASN A 179 16.29 8.40 13.08
N SER A 180 15.22 7.72 13.47
CA SER A 180 15.07 7.04 14.75
C SER A 180 15.31 5.55 14.52
N ASP A 181 15.96 4.90 15.47
CA ASP A 181 16.08 3.44 15.43
C ASP A 181 14.68 2.81 15.53
N ALA A 182 14.26 2.13 14.47
CA ALA A 182 12.97 1.44 14.42
C ALA A 182 12.80 0.46 15.59
N SER A 183 13.89 -0.12 16.09
CA SER A 183 13.88 -1.05 17.22
C SER A 183 13.29 -0.42 18.50
N LEU A 184 13.54 0.87 18.73
CA LEU A 184 13.03 1.60 19.90
C LEU A 184 11.52 1.80 19.82
N LEU A 185 11.01 2.18 18.65
CA LEU A 185 9.56 2.34 18.42
C LEU A 185 8.83 1.00 18.49
N LEU A 186 9.48 -0.07 18.04
CA LEU A 186 8.91 -1.42 17.99
C LEU A 186 9.07 -2.21 19.29
N LYS A 187 9.77 -1.69 20.30
CA LYS A 187 9.98 -2.33 21.61
C LYS A 187 8.70 -2.93 22.23
N PRO A 188 7.52 -2.27 22.17
CA PRO A 188 6.28 -2.81 22.73
C PRO A 188 5.84 -4.15 22.12
N ILE A 189 6.27 -4.46 20.89
CA ILE A 189 5.92 -5.71 20.19
C ILE A 189 7.15 -6.61 19.95
N SER A 190 8.27 -6.35 20.63
CA SER A 190 9.57 -7.03 20.41
C SER A 190 9.55 -8.56 20.44
N GLN A 191 8.59 -9.16 21.13
CA GLN A 191 8.44 -10.61 21.25
C GLN A 191 7.52 -11.22 20.17
N THR A 192 7.20 -10.48 19.11
CA THR A 192 6.23 -10.90 18.10
C THR A 192 6.86 -11.14 16.74
N LYS A 193 6.19 -11.92 15.89
CA LYS A 193 6.58 -12.08 14.48
C LYS A 193 6.50 -10.76 13.70
N LEU A 194 5.52 -9.91 14.02
CA LEU A 194 5.35 -8.60 13.39
C LEU A 194 6.54 -7.68 13.63
N TYR A 195 7.15 -7.73 14.82
CA TYR A 195 8.38 -6.99 15.11
C TYR A 195 9.50 -7.33 14.12
N TRP A 196 9.78 -8.62 13.96
CA TRP A 196 10.84 -9.08 13.06
C TRP A 196 10.52 -8.78 11.59
N LEU A 197 9.25 -8.86 11.20
CA LEU A 197 8.81 -8.47 9.87
C LEU A 197 9.05 -6.98 9.63
N ILE A 198 8.59 -6.10 10.52
CA ILE A 198 8.74 -4.65 10.34
C ILE A 198 10.22 -4.26 10.34
N LEU A 199 11.05 -4.82 11.22
CA LEU A 199 12.49 -4.55 11.21
C LEU A 199 13.14 -4.89 9.86
N LYS A 200 12.78 -6.03 9.25
CA LYS A 200 13.28 -6.38 7.92
C LYS A 200 12.75 -5.46 6.82
N LEU A 201 11.53 -4.94 6.96
CA LEU A 201 10.96 -4.00 5.99
C LEU A 201 11.68 -2.65 6.01
N VAL A 202 12.06 -2.15 7.20
CA VAL A 202 12.67 -0.82 7.38
C VAL A 202 14.19 -0.85 7.54
N ASP A 203 14.85 -1.94 7.12
CA ASP A 203 16.31 -2.05 7.18
C ASP A 203 16.97 -0.83 6.48
N PRO A 204 17.94 -0.15 7.12
CA PRO A 204 18.62 0.99 6.51
C PRO A 204 19.27 0.64 5.16
N ASP A 205 19.80 -0.58 5.03
CA ASP A 205 20.34 -1.11 3.78
C ASP A 205 19.19 -1.63 2.91
N CYS A 206 18.94 -0.93 1.79
CA CYS A 206 17.88 -1.26 0.85
C CYS A 206 17.95 -2.71 0.38
N GLU A 207 19.15 -3.29 0.21
CA GLU A 207 19.29 -4.64 -0.31
C GLU A 207 18.98 -5.73 0.72
N ARG A 208 19.06 -5.42 2.02
CA ARG A 208 18.70 -6.35 3.10
C ARG A 208 17.20 -6.39 3.35
N ARG A 209 16.44 -5.42 2.83
CA ARG A 209 14.99 -5.36 3.01
C ARG A 209 14.32 -6.57 2.37
N SER A 210 13.42 -7.20 3.14
CA SER A 210 12.66 -8.35 2.68
C SER A 210 11.27 -8.40 3.33
N ALA A 211 10.27 -8.72 2.52
CA ALA A 211 8.90 -8.97 2.96
C ALA A 211 8.68 -10.48 3.05
N LEU A 212 9.24 -11.11 4.08
CA LEU A 212 8.92 -12.51 4.42
C LEU A 212 7.60 -12.51 5.18
N ILE A 213 6.49 -12.43 4.45
CA ILE A 213 5.16 -12.49 5.04
C ILE A 213 4.90 -13.94 5.49
N ILE A 214 4.61 -14.09 6.78
CA ILE A 214 4.35 -15.36 7.47
C ILE A 214 2.84 -15.62 7.49
#